data_AF-A0A1I1RAR7-F1
#
_entry.id   AF-A0A1I1RAR7-F1
#
_cell.length_a   1.000
_cell.length_b   1.000
_cell.length_c   1.000
_cell.angle_alpha   90.00
_cell.angle_beta   90.00
_cell.angle_gamma   90.00
#
_symmetry.space_group_name_H-M   'P 1'
#
loop_
_entity.id
_entity.type
_entity.pdbx_description
1 polymer ?
#
loop_
_entity_poly.entity_id
_entity_poly.type
_entity_poly.pdbx_seq_one_letter_code
_entity_poly.pdbx_strand_id
1 'polypeptide(L)'
;MTAKSSNTKKPAEQVVKDIRRATRRHFSAEDKIRIVLDGLRGEDSIAELCRKEGIAQSLYYTWSKEFMEASKRRLAGDTARAATSDEVKDLRSEAGALKECVADLTLENRLLKKKHDRGWGRARMRYPASEKLEIIRMVEQSHLPTRKTLDRRGNPTPVLLSLV
;
A
#
# COMPACT_ATOMS: atom_id res chain seq x y z
N MET A 1 -73.78 34.62 2.84
CA MET A 1 -73.51 33.45 3.71
C MET A 1 -72.04 33.46 4.08
N THR A 2 -71.69 33.90 5.28
CA THR A 2 -70.29 33.94 5.75
C THR A 2 -70.01 32.70 6.60
N ALA A 3 -69.17 31.80 6.09
CA ALA A 3 -68.74 30.60 6.80
C ALA A 3 -67.87 30.99 8.00
N LYS A 4 -68.31 30.58 9.20
CA LYS A 4 -67.59 30.79 10.46
C LYS A 4 -66.52 29.70 10.56
N SER A 5 -65.25 30.08 10.40
CA SER A 5 -64.10 29.19 10.60
C SER A 5 -64.11 28.67 12.04
N SER A 6 -64.38 27.39 12.21
CA SER A 6 -64.25 26.71 13.49
C SER A 6 -62.76 26.52 13.80
N ASN A 7 -62.23 27.39 14.67
CA ASN A 7 -60.89 27.24 15.22
C ASN A 7 -60.88 26.00 16.14
N THR A 8 -60.56 24.84 15.57
CA THR A 8 -60.36 23.59 16.32
C THR A 8 -59.10 23.74 17.17
N LYS A 9 -59.30 24.08 18.45
CA LYS A 9 -58.23 24.13 19.44
C LYS A 9 -57.48 22.80 19.41
N LYS A 10 -56.14 22.85 19.29
CA LYS A 10 -55.29 21.66 19.31
C LYS A 10 -55.58 20.82 20.57
N PRO A 11 -55.55 19.49 20.48
CA PRO A 11 -55.79 18.62 21.64
C PRO A 11 -54.78 18.95 22.76
N ALA A 12 -55.24 18.96 24.01
CA ALA A 12 -54.45 19.38 25.16
C ALA A 12 -53.12 18.62 25.28
N GLU A 13 -53.10 17.33 24.91
CA GLU A 13 -51.89 16.52 24.91
C GLU A 13 -50.83 17.03 23.93
N GLN A 14 -51.24 17.52 22.76
CA GLN A 14 -50.34 18.12 21.78
C GLN A 14 -49.76 19.43 22.31
N VAL A 15 -50.59 20.25 22.96
CA VAL A 15 -50.15 21.51 23.59
C VAL A 15 -49.13 21.24 24.70
N VAL A 16 -49.35 20.23 25.54
CA VAL A 16 -48.40 19.84 26.60
C VAL A 16 -47.08 19.33 26.01
N LYS A 17 -47.12 18.55 24.93
CA LYS A 17 -45.89 18.10 24.23
C LYS A 17 -45.13 19.27 23.62
N ASP A 18 -45.83 20.21 23.00
CA ASP A 18 -45.22 21.40 22.39
C ASP A 18 -44.58 22.30 23.45
N ILE A 19 -45.25 22.54 24.59
CA ILE A 19 -44.69 23.27 25.74
C ILE A 19 -43.43 22.58 26.24
N ARG A 20 -43.49 21.27 26.52
CA ARG A 20 -42.33 20.49 27.00
C ARG A 20 -41.15 20.52 26.03
N ARG A 21 -41.43 20.58 24.73
CA ARG A 21 -40.39 20.68 23.69
C ARG A 21 -39.79 22.09 23.65
N ALA A 22 -40.63 23.13 23.73
CA ALA A 22 -40.20 24.52 23.70
C ALA A 22 -39.43 24.93 24.96
N THR A 23 -39.79 24.40 26.13
CA THR A 23 -39.12 24.67 27.41
C THR A 23 -38.01 23.69 27.73
N ARG A 24 -37.65 22.78 26.80
CA ARG A 24 -36.57 21.81 27.02
C ARG A 24 -35.24 22.56 27.08
N ARG A 25 -34.50 22.34 28.17
CA ARG A 25 -33.15 22.88 28.32
C ARG A 25 -32.22 22.24 27.28
N HIS A 26 -31.54 23.08 26.50
CA HIS A 26 -30.55 22.65 25.53
C HIS A 26 -29.16 22.73 26.15
N PHE A 27 -28.37 21.66 26.00
CA PHE A 27 -26.99 21.60 26.45
C PHE A 27 -26.08 21.64 25.22
N SER A 28 -25.13 22.58 25.20
CA SER A 28 -24.10 22.64 24.18
C SER A 28 -23.19 21.41 24.27
N ALA A 29 -22.37 21.17 23.24
CA ALA A 29 -21.36 20.12 23.32
C ALA A 29 -20.35 20.40 24.46
N GLU A 30 -19.98 21.66 24.65
CA GLU A 30 -19.06 22.09 25.70
C GLU A 30 -19.64 21.86 27.10
N ASP A 31 -20.92 22.18 27.32
CA ASP A 31 -21.59 21.91 28.60
C ASP A 31 -21.60 20.42 28.94
N LYS A 32 -21.95 19.59 27.96
CA LYS A 32 -21.97 18.13 28.14
C LYS A 32 -20.58 17.61 28.50
N ILE A 33 -19.54 18.10 27.83
CA ILE A 33 -18.15 17.72 28.10
C ILE A 33 -17.75 18.14 29.51
N ARG A 34 -18.03 19.39 29.90
CA ARG A 34 -17.73 19.90 31.26
C ARG A 34 -18.37 19.01 32.33
N ILE A 35 -19.67 18.73 32.21
CA ILE A 35 -20.41 17.92 33.17
C ILE A 35 -19.87 16.49 33.24
N VAL A 36 -19.54 15.88 32.10
CA VAL A 36 -18.94 14.54 32.07
C VAL A 36 -17.58 14.53 32.78
N LEU A 37 -16.73 15.54 32.53
CA LEU A 37 -15.42 15.63 33.18
C LEU A 37 -15.53 15.85 34.69
N ASP A 38 -16.45 16.69 35.15
CA ASP A 38 -16.68 16.90 36.58
C ASP A 38 -17.15 15.62 37.27
N GLY A 39 -18.02 14.84 36.62
CA GLY A 39 -18.44 13.53 37.13
C GLY A 39 -17.31 12.50 37.15
N LEU A 40 -16.36 12.56 36.20
CA LEU A 40 -15.18 11.70 36.19
C LEU A 40 -14.13 12.12 37.24
N ARG A 41 -14.05 13.41 37.61
CA ARG A 41 -13.20 13.89 38.70
C ARG A 41 -13.62 13.31 40.06
N GLY A 42 -14.92 13.11 40.25
CA GLY A 42 -15.46 12.44 41.45
C GLY A 42 -15.46 13.31 42.71
N GLU A 43 -15.45 14.64 42.56
CA GLU A 43 -15.51 15.59 43.70
C GLU A 43 -16.89 15.60 44.37
N ASP A 44 -17.96 15.51 43.57
CA ASP A 44 -19.33 15.31 44.02
C ASP A 44 -19.83 13.91 43.63
N SER A 45 -20.84 13.38 44.32
CA SER A 45 -21.55 12.22 43.81
C SER A 45 -22.27 12.56 42.49
N ILE A 46 -22.40 11.59 41.58
CA ILE A 46 -23.13 11.79 40.30
C ILE A 46 -24.56 12.30 40.54
N ALA A 47 -25.17 11.88 41.64
CA ALA A 47 -26.50 12.35 42.03
C ALA A 47 -26.54 13.84 42.38
N GLU A 48 -25.54 14.35 43.09
CA GLU A 48 -25.40 15.77 43.44
C GLU A 48 -25.08 16.61 42.22
N LEU A 49 -24.13 16.17 41.39
CA LEU A 49 -23.79 16.82 40.13
C LEU A 49 -25.03 16.96 39.22
N CYS A 50 -25.80 15.89 39.05
CA CYS A 50 -27.01 15.92 38.24
C CYS A 50 -28.08 16.88 38.79
N ARG A 51 -28.21 17.00 40.12
CA ARG A 51 -29.10 17.98 40.76
C ARG A 51 -28.64 19.42 40.54
N LYS A 52 -27.34 19.70 40.69
CA LYS A 52 -26.74 21.03 40.45
C LYS A 52 -26.92 21.48 39.00
N GLU A 53 -26.68 20.56 38.06
CA GLU A 53 -26.76 20.84 36.62
C GLU A 53 -28.20 20.81 36.08
N GLY A 54 -29.14 20.26 36.84
CA GLY A 54 -30.55 20.12 36.43
C GLY A 54 -30.75 19.09 35.32
N ILE A 55 -30.02 17.97 35.39
CA ILE A 55 -30.11 16.84 34.46
C ILE A 55 -30.54 15.56 35.16
N ALA A 56 -31.10 14.62 34.40
CA ALA A 56 -31.33 13.27 34.90
C ALA A 56 -30.01 12.48 34.91
N GLN A 57 -29.82 11.61 35.92
CA GLN A 57 -28.63 10.75 35.99
C GLN A 57 -28.47 9.84 34.76
N SER A 58 -29.58 9.37 34.18
CA SER A 58 -29.55 8.59 32.93
C SER A 58 -28.87 9.36 31.79
N LEU A 59 -29.12 10.66 31.70
CA LEU A 59 -28.56 11.54 30.68
C LEU A 59 -27.05 11.71 30.85
N TYR A 60 -26.59 11.85 32.10
CA TYR A 60 -25.16 11.86 32.43
C TYR A 60 -24.47 10.59 31.94
N TYR A 61 -25.01 9.41 32.27
CA TYR A 61 -24.39 8.15 31.88
C TYR A 61 -24.38 7.94 30.36
N THR A 62 -25.43 8.38 29.66
CA THR A 62 -25.44 8.39 28.19
C THR A 62 -24.31 9.24 27.64
N TRP A 63 -24.16 10.49 28.10
CA TRP A 63 -23.11 11.39 27.62
C TRP A 63 -21.71 10.89 28.00
N SER A 64 -21.52 10.36 29.21
CA SER A 64 -20.24 9.80 29.65
C SER A 64 -19.82 8.63 28.77
N LYS A 65 -20.75 7.71 28.46
CA LYS A 65 -20.51 6.60 27.56
C LYS A 65 -20.12 7.07 26.16
N GLU A 66 -20.90 7.96 25.56
CA GLU A 66 -20.64 8.50 24.22
C GLU A 66 -19.28 9.21 24.16
N PHE A 67 -18.94 10.00 25.18
CA PHE A 67 -17.67 10.70 25.30
C PHE A 67 -16.48 9.74 25.37
N MET A 68 -16.57 8.69 26.19
CA MET A 68 -15.51 7.69 26.32
C MET A 68 -15.34 6.85 25.06
N GLU A 69 -16.43 6.47 24.39
CA GLU A 69 -16.36 5.78 23.10
C GLU A 69 -15.71 6.63 22.02
N ALA A 70 -16.08 7.91 21.91
CA ALA A 70 -15.49 8.83 20.95
C ALA A 70 -14.00 9.04 21.22
N SER A 71 -13.64 9.27 22.48
CA SER A 71 -12.24 9.47 22.91
C SER A 71 -11.39 8.23 22.64
N LYS A 72 -11.91 7.03 22.95
CA LYS A 72 -11.23 5.75 22.68
C LYS A 72 -11.03 5.52 21.18
N ARG A 73 -12.06 5.75 20.35
CA ARG A 73 -11.96 5.58 18.89
C ARG A 73 -10.90 6.49 18.30
N ARG A 74 -10.84 7.75 18.72
CA ARG A 74 -9.84 8.72 18.24
C ARG A 74 -8.43 8.30 18.64
N LEU A 75 -8.20 7.97 19.91
CA LEU A 75 -6.89 7.55 20.41
C LEU A 75 -6.40 6.28 19.69
N ALA A 76 -7.28 5.29 19.49
CA ALA A 76 -6.93 4.08 18.73
C ALA A 76 -6.58 4.40 17.26
N GLY A 77 -7.31 5.33 16.63
CA GLY A 77 -7.02 5.78 15.27
C GLY A 77 -5.68 6.52 15.15
N ASP A 78 -5.32 7.34 16.14
CA ASP A 78 -4.02 8.04 16.14
C ASP A 78 -2.86 7.06 16.35
N THR A 79 -3.03 6.04 17.22
CA THR A 79 -2.06 4.94 17.35
C THR A 79 -1.90 4.15 16.05
N ALA A 80 -3.01 3.82 15.36
CA ALA A 80 -2.96 3.10 14.10
C ALA A 80 -2.22 3.90 13.01
N ARG A 81 -2.50 5.21 12.89
CA ARG A 81 -1.79 6.08 11.93
C ARG A 81 -0.30 6.18 12.25
N ALA A 82 0.05 6.34 13.53
CA ALA A 82 1.44 6.38 13.95
C ALA A 82 2.18 5.08 13.59
N ALA A 83 1.58 3.92 13.89
CA ALA A 83 2.15 2.61 13.54
C ALA A 83 2.36 2.45 12.02
N THR A 84 1.39 2.87 11.19
CA THR A 84 1.53 2.76 9.73
C THR A 84 2.58 3.70 9.13
N SER A 85 2.89 4.82 9.80
CA SER A 85 3.82 5.82 9.26
C SER A 85 5.24 5.27 9.14
N ASP A 86 5.68 4.50 10.13
CA ASP A 86 7.02 3.91 10.15
C ASP A 86 7.14 2.79 9.11
N GLU A 87 6.17 1.88 9.05
CA GLU A 87 6.12 0.82 8.02
C GLU A 87 6.12 1.39 6.60
N VAL A 88 5.35 2.47 6.35
CA VAL A 88 5.32 3.13 5.02
C VAL A 88 6.67 3.76 4.69
N LYS A 89 7.39 4.28 5.67
CA LYS A 89 8.72 4.88 5.47
C LYS A 89 9.74 3.80 5.11
N ASP A 90 9.74 2.68 5.82
CA ASP A 90 10.65 1.56 5.58
C ASP A 90 10.39 0.94 4.21
N LEU A 91 9.12 0.67 3.87
CA LEU A 91 8.73 0.18 2.54
C LEU A 91 9.16 1.12 1.41
N ARG A 92 9.11 2.45 1.62
CA ARG A 92 9.59 3.42 0.64
C ARG A 92 11.10 3.37 0.47
N SER A 93 11.84 3.19 1.56
CA SER A 93 13.30 3.03 1.54
C SER A 93 13.71 1.76 0.80
N GLU A 94 13.08 0.62 1.15
CA GLU A 94 13.29 -0.66 0.48
C GLU A 94 12.94 -0.60 -1.01
N ALA A 95 11.81 0.02 -1.36
CA ALA A 95 11.43 0.22 -2.76
C ALA A 95 12.44 1.10 -3.53
N GLY A 96 13.11 2.04 -2.85
CA GLY A 96 14.22 2.82 -3.42
C GLY A 96 15.42 1.94 -3.71
N ALA A 97 15.90 1.21 -2.70
CA ALA A 97 17.05 0.30 -2.83
C ALA A 97 16.82 -0.77 -3.91
N LEU A 98 15.63 -1.36 -3.97
CA LEU A 98 15.27 -2.33 -5.00
C LEU A 98 15.30 -1.72 -6.42
N LYS A 99 14.83 -0.47 -6.58
CA LYS A 99 14.89 0.22 -7.89
C LYS A 99 16.32 0.47 -8.33
N GLU A 100 17.22 0.83 -7.41
CA GLU A 100 18.65 1.01 -7.71
C GLU A 100 19.28 -0.32 -8.16
N CYS A 101 19.09 -1.40 -7.40
CA CYS A 101 19.57 -2.73 -7.77
C CYS A 101 19.05 -3.18 -9.14
N VAL A 102 17.77 -2.95 -9.44
CA VAL A 102 17.19 -3.27 -10.74
C VAL A 102 17.81 -2.42 -11.85
N ALA A 103 18.07 -1.13 -11.61
CA ALA A 103 18.74 -0.26 -12.58
C ALA A 103 20.16 -0.75 -12.90
N ASP A 104 20.94 -1.09 -11.87
CA ASP A 104 22.31 -1.60 -12.01
C ASP A 104 22.33 -2.91 -12.80
N LEU A 105 21.51 -3.89 -12.41
CA LEU A 105 21.37 -5.17 -13.11
C LEU A 105 20.89 -5.00 -14.55
N THR A 106 20.03 -4.01 -14.81
CA THR A 106 19.56 -3.70 -16.17
C THR A 106 20.69 -3.15 -17.04
N LEU A 107 21.52 -2.26 -16.49
CA LEU A 107 22.70 -1.74 -17.18
C LEU A 107 23.71 -2.85 -17.46
N GLU A 108 24.00 -3.71 -16.48
CA GLU A 108 24.91 -4.83 -16.64
C GLU A 108 24.42 -5.81 -17.72
N ASN A 109 23.14 -6.20 -17.67
CA ASN A 109 22.53 -7.05 -18.70
C ASN A 109 22.66 -6.44 -20.11
N ARG A 110 22.45 -5.12 -20.23
CA ARG A 110 22.60 -4.42 -21.52
C ARG A 110 24.05 -4.45 -22.00
N LEU A 111 25.02 -4.26 -21.11
CA LEU A 111 26.43 -4.32 -21.45
C LEU A 111 26.87 -5.73 -21.83
N LEU A 112 26.42 -6.75 -21.10
CA LEU A 112 26.69 -8.16 -21.41
C LEU A 112 26.11 -8.57 -22.77
N LYS A 113 24.87 -8.19 -23.07
CA LYS A 113 24.27 -8.41 -24.40
C LYS A 113 25.08 -7.75 -25.51
N LYS A 114 25.49 -6.48 -25.34
CA LYS A 114 26.37 -5.80 -26.30
C LYS A 114 27.72 -6.50 -26.47
N LYS A 115 28.34 -7.01 -25.40
CA LYS A 115 29.60 -7.77 -25.47
C LYS A 115 29.42 -9.09 -26.22
N HIS A 116 28.34 -9.82 -25.92
CA HIS A 116 27.97 -11.06 -26.62
C HIS A 116 27.81 -10.83 -28.13
N ASP A 117 27.06 -9.79 -28.52
CA ASP A 117 26.79 -9.45 -29.92
C ASP A 117 28.06 -8.99 -30.68
N ARG A 118 29.02 -8.35 -29.98
CA ARG A 118 30.22 -7.76 -30.58
C ARG A 118 31.42 -8.71 -30.71
N GLY A 119 31.41 -9.91 -30.10
CA GLY A 119 32.63 -10.73 -30.14
C GLY A 119 32.49 -12.22 -29.81
N TRP A 120 31.34 -12.67 -29.28
CA TRP A 120 31.17 -14.08 -28.93
C TRP A 120 30.13 -14.81 -29.80
N GLY A 121 29.20 -14.09 -30.43
CA GLY A 121 28.08 -14.71 -31.19
C GLY A 121 28.10 -14.61 -32.72
N ARG A 122 29.07 -13.96 -33.38
CA ARG A 122 28.98 -13.72 -34.85
C ARG A 122 30.10 -14.25 -35.75
N ALA A 123 31.19 -14.80 -35.24
CA ALA A 123 32.33 -15.16 -36.10
C ALA A 123 33.01 -16.52 -35.82
N ARG A 124 32.34 -17.47 -35.14
CA ARG A 124 32.97 -18.78 -34.82
C ARG A 124 32.18 -20.03 -35.15
N MET A 125 31.20 -19.96 -36.04
CA MET A 125 30.68 -21.16 -36.70
C MET A 125 29.82 -20.81 -37.90
N ARG A 126 30.39 -20.86 -39.09
CA ARG A 126 29.62 -20.90 -40.34
C ARG A 126 30.07 -22.10 -41.16
N TYR A 127 30.04 -23.26 -40.52
CA TYR A 127 30.09 -24.55 -41.20
C TYR A 127 28.94 -25.40 -40.64
N PRO A 128 27.97 -25.85 -41.46
CA PRO A 128 27.00 -26.85 -41.04
C PRO A 128 27.72 -28.11 -40.55
N ALA A 129 27.07 -28.89 -39.68
CA ALA A 129 27.68 -30.07 -39.06
C ALA A 129 28.22 -31.09 -40.08
N SER A 130 27.56 -31.22 -41.25
CA SER A 130 28.02 -32.03 -42.38
C SER A 130 29.37 -31.57 -42.92
N GLU A 131 29.54 -30.28 -43.15
CA GLU A 131 30.76 -29.71 -43.72
C GLU A 131 31.95 -29.82 -42.76
N LYS A 132 31.67 -29.77 -41.44
CA LYS A 132 32.69 -30.06 -40.41
C LYS A 132 33.16 -31.52 -40.45
N LEU A 133 32.23 -32.47 -40.57
CA LEU A 133 32.57 -33.90 -40.62
C LEU A 133 33.34 -34.25 -41.89
N GLU A 134 33.01 -33.63 -43.02
CA GLU A 134 33.76 -33.79 -44.28
C GLU A 134 35.21 -33.29 -44.14
N ILE A 135 35.42 -32.16 -43.47
CA ILE A 135 36.77 -31.64 -43.24
C ILE A 135 37.57 -32.60 -42.34
N ILE A 136 36.96 -33.13 -41.27
CA ILE A 136 37.62 -34.07 -40.35
C ILE A 136 38.02 -35.36 -41.09
N ARG A 137 37.09 -36.00 -41.80
CA ARG A 137 37.38 -37.24 -42.57
C ARG A 137 38.48 -37.04 -43.59
N MET A 138 38.48 -35.91 -44.29
CA MET A 138 39.51 -35.58 -45.27
C MET A 138 40.89 -35.44 -44.62
N VAL A 139 40.98 -34.82 -43.44
CA VAL A 139 42.24 -34.70 -42.70
C VAL A 139 42.72 -36.07 -42.23
N GLU A 140 41.84 -36.90 -41.67
CA GLU A 140 42.17 -38.24 -41.19
C GLU A 140 42.65 -39.18 -42.31
N GLN A 141 42.11 -39.04 -43.52
CA GLN A 141 42.49 -39.84 -44.69
C GLN A 141 43.72 -39.31 -45.42
N SER A 142 44.21 -38.12 -45.07
CA SER A 142 45.38 -37.53 -45.70
C SER A 142 46.67 -38.01 -45.03
N HIS A 143 47.64 -38.41 -45.85
CA HIS A 143 49.00 -38.71 -45.40
C HIS A 143 49.84 -37.44 -45.16
N LEU A 144 49.28 -36.25 -45.43
CA LEU A 144 49.94 -34.97 -45.23
C LEU A 144 49.59 -34.38 -43.86
N PRO A 145 50.50 -33.61 -43.23
CA PRO A 145 50.22 -32.90 -41.98
C PRO A 145 49.00 -31.99 -42.11
N THR A 146 48.16 -31.94 -41.06
CA THR A 146 46.85 -31.25 -41.02
C THR A 146 46.86 -29.85 -41.66
N ARG A 147 47.89 -29.05 -41.36
CA ARG A 147 48.04 -27.69 -41.91
C ARG A 147 48.20 -27.67 -43.44
N LYS A 148 49.02 -28.57 -44.00
CA LYS A 148 49.22 -28.68 -45.45
C LYS A 148 47.99 -29.22 -46.16
N THR A 149 47.24 -30.13 -45.53
CA THR A 149 45.98 -30.67 -46.06
C THR A 149 44.91 -29.57 -46.17
N LEU A 150 44.84 -28.67 -45.19
CA LEU A 150 43.89 -27.55 -45.19
C LEU A 150 44.29 -26.41 -46.15
N ASP A 151 45.59 -26.10 -46.28
CA ASP A 151 46.09 -25.08 -47.20
C ASP A 151 45.82 -25.43 -48.67
N ARG A 152 45.88 -26.71 -49.06
CA ARG A 152 45.56 -27.18 -50.43
C ARG A 152 44.12 -26.88 -50.87
N ARG A 153 43.19 -26.77 -49.93
CA ARG A 153 41.78 -26.43 -50.18
C ARG A 153 41.55 -24.91 -50.23
N GLY A 154 42.57 -24.10 -49.96
CA GLY A 154 42.46 -22.64 -49.94
C GLY A 154 41.74 -22.11 -48.69
N ASN A 155 41.73 -22.86 -47.58
CA ASN A 155 41.10 -22.46 -46.31
C ASN A 155 42.16 -22.08 -45.27
N PRO A 156 42.58 -20.80 -45.19
CA PRO A 156 43.60 -20.39 -44.24
C PRO A 156 42.93 -20.05 -42.91
N THR A 157 42.68 -21.03 -42.04
CA THR A 157 42.23 -20.68 -40.67
C THR A 157 42.91 -21.49 -39.57
N PRO A 158 43.37 -20.82 -38.50
CA PRO A 158 43.95 -21.45 -37.31
C PRO A 158 42.92 -22.20 -36.44
N VAL A 159 41.62 -22.15 -36.78
CA VAL A 159 40.50 -22.64 -35.95
C VAL A 159 40.16 -24.11 -36.23
N LEU A 160 40.51 -24.66 -37.39
CA LEU A 160 40.31 -26.09 -37.68
C LEU A 160 41.37 -26.98 -37.01
N LEU A 161 42.53 -26.42 -36.66
CA LEU A 161 43.57 -27.10 -35.88
C LEU A 161 43.16 -27.36 -34.43
N SER A 162 42.11 -26.72 -33.91
CA SER A 162 41.63 -26.95 -32.54
C SER A 162 40.49 -27.99 -32.47
N LEU A 163 40.11 -28.59 -33.60
CA LEU A 163 39.03 -29.59 -33.71
C LEU A 163 39.52 -31.00 -34.09
N VAL A 164 40.79 -31.12 -34.50
CA VAL A 164 41.50 -32.37 -34.79
C VAL A 164 42.65 -32.48 -33.79
#